data_AF-A0A091B0E5-F1
#
_entry.id   AF-A0A091B0E5-F1
#
_cell.length_a   1.000
_cell.length_b   1.000
_cell.length_c   1.000
_cell.angle_alpha   90.00
_cell.angle_beta   90.00
_cell.angle_gamma   90.00
#
_symmetry.space_group_name_H-M   'P 1'
#
loop_
_entity.id
_entity.type
_entity.pdbx_description
1 polymer ?
#
loop_
_entity_poly.entity_id
_entity_poly.type
_entity_poly.pdbx_seq_one_letter_code
_entity_poly.pdbx_strand_id
1 'polypeptide(L)'
;EKNPFFALMLGGLWLALPWFVFNGIALGSATRVREWIALAVAAAGTFLLATVLIALNESGVLEGTSLRLAALSMVALKLGMGYAVVILQTRGFEIWQYFGGAPRNGVLVVVLGMLATPFVLGPLQGSIYWLVLE
;
A
#
# COMPACT_ATOMS: atom_id res chain seq x y z
N GLU A 1 -14.46 -1.04 -11.12
CA GLU A 1 -14.39 0.30 -10.52
C GLU A 1 -13.00 0.47 -9.98
N LYS A 2 -12.44 1.61 -10.34
CA LYS A 2 -11.03 1.93 -10.17
C LYS A 2 -10.87 2.44 -8.75
N ASN A 3 -9.87 1.94 -8.04
CA ASN A 3 -9.04 2.66 -7.07
C ASN A 3 -8.82 1.87 -5.77
N PRO A 4 -8.32 0.63 -5.82
CA PRO A 4 -7.56 0.11 -4.69
C PRO A 4 -6.34 1.03 -4.38
N PHE A 5 -5.93 1.85 -5.35
CA PHE A 5 -5.01 2.97 -5.18
C PHE A 5 -5.49 4.03 -4.16
N PHE A 6 -6.80 4.26 -4.01
CA PHE A 6 -7.30 5.16 -2.97
C PHE A 6 -7.12 4.59 -1.57
N ALA A 7 -7.19 3.27 -1.40
CA ALA A 7 -6.89 2.64 -0.12
C ALA A 7 -5.44 2.91 0.30
N LEU A 8 -4.50 2.87 -0.65
CA LEU A 8 -3.10 3.20 -0.42
C LEU A 8 -2.87 4.69 -0.14
N MET A 9 -3.54 5.56 -0.90
CA MET A 9 -3.37 7.02 -0.75
C MET A 9 -4.00 7.59 0.52
N LEU A 10 -5.14 7.04 0.97
CA LEU A 10 -5.91 7.59 2.09
C LEU A 10 -5.74 6.79 3.39
N GLY A 11 -5.45 5.50 3.29
CA GLY A 11 -5.34 4.60 4.43
C GLY A 11 -3.98 3.93 4.56
N GLY A 12 -2.99 4.26 3.72
CA GLY A 12 -1.66 3.67 3.84
C GLY A 12 -1.59 2.19 3.51
N LEU A 13 -0.46 1.56 3.86
CA LEU A 13 -0.24 0.14 3.58
C LEU A 13 -1.19 -0.77 4.37
N TRP A 14 -1.54 -0.44 5.62
CA TRP A 14 -2.36 -1.32 6.46
C TRP A 14 -3.75 -1.56 5.87
N LEU A 15 -4.34 -0.54 5.23
CA LEU A 15 -5.63 -0.65 4.55
C LEU A 15 -5.46 -1.22 3.13
N ALA A 16 -4.43 -0.78 2.42
CA ALA A 16 -4.22 -1.17 1.03
C ALA A 16 -3.87 -2.64 0.85
N LEU A 17 -3.00 -3.21 1.69
CA LEU A 17 -2.58 -4.61 1.60
C LEU A 17 -3.78 -5.59 1.63
N PRO A 18 -4.64 -5.61 2.67
CA PRO A 18 -5.77 -6.51 2.71
C PRO A 18 -6.76 -6.22 1.59
N TRP A 19 -6.92 -4.96 1.18
CA TRP A 19 -7.79 -4.59 0.07
C TRP A 19 -7.27 -5.13 -1.28
N PHE A 20 -5.97 -5.07 -1.55
CA PHE A 20 -5.36 -5.65 -2.74
C PHE A 20 -5.52 -7.17 -2.76
N VAL A 21 -5.30 -7.85 -1.63
CA VAL A 21 -5.47 -9.30 -1.53
C VAL A 21 -6.94 -9.69 -1.74
N PHE A 22 -7.88 -9.01 -1.08
CA PHE A 22 -9.30 -9.25 -1.23
C PHE A 22 -9.76 -9.07 -2.68
N ASN A 23 -9.31 -8.00 -3.35
CA ASN A 23 -9.61 -7.78 -4.77
C ASN A 23 -9.04 -8.87 -5.67
N GLY A 24 -7.80 -9.29 -5.45
CA GLY A 24 -7.18 -10.38 -6.23
C GLY A 24 -7.91 -11.72 -6.07
N ILE A 25 -8.47 -11.99 -4.89
CA ILE A 25 -9.31 -13.17 -4.63
C ILE A 25 -10.66 -13.00 -5.32
N ALA A 26 -11.37 -11.89 -5.10
CA ALA A 26 -12.70 -11.65 -5.68
C ALA A 26 -12.70 -11.70 -7.21
N LEU A 27 -11.62 -11.26 -7.86
CA LEU A 27 -11.49 -11.22 -9.32
C LEU A 27 -11.04 -12.54 -9.95
N GLY A 28 -10.75 -13.58 -9.16
CA GLY A 28 -10.28 -14.83 -9.76
C GLY A 28 -8.90 -14.73 -10.40
N SER A 29 -8.07 -13.74 -10.04
CA SER A 29 -6.87 -13.40 -10.82
C SER A 29 -5.93 -14.61 -11.00
N ALA A 30 -5.56 -14.89 -12.25
CA ALA A 30 -4.59 -15.93 -12.58
C ALA A 30 -3.17 -15.59 -12.07
N THR A 31 -2.91 -14.31 -11.75
CA THR A 31 -1.61 -13.82 -11.28
C THR A 31 -1.53 -13.59 -9.77
N ARG A 32 -2.45 -14.17 -8.97
CA ARG A 32 -2.48 -14.00 -7.50
C ARG A 32 -1.13 -14.19 -6.81
N VAL A 33 -0.36 -15.20 -7.20
CA VAL A 33 0.97 -15.44 -6.61
C VAL A 33 1.94 -14.28 -6.90
N ARG A 34 1.92 -13.72 -8.11
CA ARG A 34 2.74 -12.56 -8.48
C ARG A 34 2.28 -11.31 -7.75
N GLU A 35 0.97 -11.14 -7.54
CA GLU A 35 0.43 -10.04 -6.75
C GLU A 35 0.89 -10.15 -5.28
N TRP A 36 0.83 -11.33 -4.68
CA TRP A 36 1.29 -11.54 -3.31
C TRP A 36 2.79 -11.33 -3.16
N ILE A 37 3.60 -11.79 -4.13
CA ILE A 37 5.04 -11.52 -4.15
C ILE A 37 5.28 -10.01 -4.27
N ALA A 38 4.57 -9.31 -5.15
CA ALA A 38 4.71 -7.85 -5.28
C ALA A 38 4.34 -7.12 -3.98
N LEU A 39 3.25 -7.53 -3.31
CA LEU A 39 2.85 -6.97 -2.01
C LEU A 39 3.88 -7.27 -0.90
N ALA A 40 4.43 -8.49 -0.87
CA ALA A 40 5.45 -8.89 0.10
C ALA A 40 6.76 -8.12 -0.13
N VAL A 41 7.19 -7.98 -1.38
CA VAL A 41 8.37 -7.18 -1.76
C VAL A 41 8.15 -5.71 -1.42
N ALA A 42 6.93 -5.18 -1.61
CA ALA A 42 6.61 -3.80 -1.23
C ALA A 42 6.70 -3.58 0.29
N ALA A 43 6.12 -4.48 1.07
CA ALA A 43 6.17 -4.42 2.53
C ALA A 43 7.61 -4.56 3.04
N ALA A 44 8.36 -5.54 2.53
CA ALA A 44 9.75 -5.76 2.91
C ALA A 44 10.65 -4.59 2.48
N GLY A 45 10.48 -4.07 1.27
CA GLY A 45 11.22 -2.92 0.77
C GLY A 45 10.95 -1.66 1.59
N THR A 46 9.69 -1.42 1.96
CA THR A 46 9.31 -0.30 2.83
C THR A 46 9.92 -0.45 4.21
N PHE A 47 9.89 -1.64 4.79
CA PHE A 47 10.50 -1.94 6.08
C PHE A 47 12.02 -1.71 6.06
N LEU A 48 12.71 -2.26 5.06
CA LEU A 48 14.15 -2.07 4.88
C LEU A 48 14.50 -0.59 4.72
N LEU A 49 13.75 0.14 3.89
CA LEU A 49 14.01 1.55 3.67
C LEU A 49 13.76 2.37 4.95
N ALA A 50 12.71 2.07 5.71
CA ALA A 50 12.47 2.67 7.03
C ALA A 50 13.63 2.40 8.01
N THR A 51 14.13 1.16 8.09
CA THR A 51 15.28 0.83 8.97
C THR A 51 16.54 1.59 8.58
N VAL A 52 16.82 1.72 7.28
CA VAL A 52 17.99 2.45 6.77
C VAL A 52 17.88 3.94 7.07
N LEU A 53 16.70 4.53 6.89
CA LEU A 53 16.49 5.96 7.20
C LEU A 53 16.65 6.24 8.70
N ILE A 54 16.15 5.35 9.57
CA ILE A 54 16.34 5.48 11.03
C ILE A 54 17.82 5.39 11.39
N ALA A 55 18.55 4.40 10.87
CA ALA A 55 19.97 4.25 11.13
C ALA A 55 20.80 5.45 10.61
N LEU A 56 20.46 5.99 9.44
CA LEU A 56 21.12 7.18 8.88
C LEU A 56 20.80 8.47 9.66
N ASN A 57 19.62 8.56 10.27
CA ASN A 57 19.26 9.64 11.16
C ASN A 57 20.02 9.55 12.50
N GLU A 58 20.09 8.35 13.09
CA GLU A 58 20.80 8.10 14.36
C GLU A 58 22.31 8.32 14.25
N SER A 59 22.89 8.03 13.07
CA SER A 59 24.31 8.29 12.77
C SER A 59 24.62 9.77 12.46
N GLY A 60 23.61 10.65 12.41
CA GLY A 60 23.79 12.07 12.08
C GLY A 60 24.15 12.34 10.62
N VAL A 61 24.07 11.34 9.74
CA VAL A 61 24.35 11.50 8.29
C VAL A 61 23.20 12.23 7.60
N LEU A 62 21.97 11.99 8.02
CA LEU A 62 20.77 12.68 7.54
C LEU A 62 20.20 13.57 8.65
N GLU A 63 20.03 14.86 8.36
CA GLU A 63 19.51 15.85 9.30
C GLU A 63 18.36 16.64 8.68
N GLY A 64 17.29 16.84 9.46
CA GLY A 64 16.19 17.76 9.17
C GLY A 64 15.63 17.66 7.75
N THR A 65 16.07 18.55 6.87
CA THR A 65 15.61 18.64 5.48
C THR A 65 16.01 17.44 4.64
N SER A 66 17.23 16.89 4.82
CA SER A 66 17.67 15.73 4.03
C SER A 66 16.90 14.47 4.42
N LEU A 67 16.55 14.32 5.71
CA LEU A 67 15.67 13.25 6.18
C LEU A 67 14.28 13.32 5.54
N ARG A 68 13.67 14.52 5.45
CA ARG A 68 12.36 14.70 4.82
C ARG A 68 12.38 14.37 3.33
N LEU A 69 13.45 14.76 2.62
CA LEU A 69 13.63 14.41 1.22
C LEU A 69 13.86 12.90 1.05
N ALA A 70 14.64 12.28 1.94
CA ALA A 70 14.86 10.85 1.92
C ALA A 70 13.57 10.07 2.21
N ALA A 71 12.70 10.56 3.08
CA ALA A 71 11.38 9.97 3.35
C ALA A 71 10.46 9.95 2.11
N LEU A 72 10.63 10.88 1.15
CA LEU A 72 9.88 10.83 -0.12
C LEU A 72 10.17 9.55 -0.91
N SER A 73 11.35 8.95 -0.75
CA SER A 73 11.67 7.67 -1.40
C SER A 73 10.77 6.54 -0.91
N MET A 74 10.32 6.56 0.35
CA MET A 74 9.30 5.61 0.84
C MET A 74 7.97 5.82 0.12
N VAL A 75 7.52 7.07 -0.02
CA VAL A 75 6.26 7.38 -0.72
C VAL A 75 6.34 6.93 -2.18
N ALA A 76 7.47 7.19 -2.86
CA ALA A 76 7.70 6.76 -4.23
C ALA A 76 7.67 5.23 -4.37
N LEU A 77 8.29 4.50 -3.43
CA LEU A 77 8.26 3.04 -3.40
C LEU A 77 6.83 2.52 -3.22
N LYS A 78 6.09 3.04 -2.23
CA LYS A 78 4.71 2.64 -1.96
C LYS A 78 3.82 2.87 -3.19
N LEU A 79 3.89 4.05 -3.80
CA LEU A 79 3.13 4.38 -5.00
C LEU A 79 3.51 3.51 -6.20
N GLY A 80 4.81 3.32 -6.44
CA GLY A 80 5.31 2.49 -7.55
C GLY A 80 4.82 1.05 -7.43
N MET A 81 4.88 0.48 -6.23
CA MET A 81 4.40 -0.88 -5.97
C MET A 81 2.87 -0.97 -6.04
N GLY A 82 2.14 0.00 -5.50
CA GLY A 82 0.69 0.09 -5.64
C GLY A 82 0.28 0.10 -7.12
N TYR A 83 1.02 0.84 -7.96
CA TYR A 83 0.74 0.92 -9.39
C TYR A 83 1.02 -0.40 -10.10
N ALA A 84 2.13 -1.06 -9.75
CA ALA A 84 2.46 -2.38 -10.28
C ALA A 84 1.37 -3.43 -9.99
N VAL A 85 0.84 -3.46 -8.76
CA VAL A 85 -0.24 -4.39 -8.38
C VAL A 85 -1.54 -4.05 -9.13
N VAL A 86 -1.88 -2.77 -9.26
CA VAL A 86 -3.06 -2.34 -10.02
C VAL A 86 -2.99 -2.76 -11.48
N ILE A 87 -1.83 -2.59 -12.13
CA ILE A 87 -1.64 -3.03 -13.51
C ILE A 87 -1.88 -4.55 -13.64
N LEU A 88 -1.35 -5.35 -12.71
CA LEU A 88 -1.56 -6.80 -12.71
C LEU A 88 -3.06 -7.16 -12.58
N GLN A 89 -3.76 -6.50 -11.66
CA GLN A 89 -5.18 -6.74 -11.41
C GLN A 89 -6.10 -6.23 -12.52
N THR A 90 -5.67 -5.22 -13.29
CA THR A 90 -6.49 -4.60 -14.36
C THR A 90 -6.88 -5.61 -15.43
N ARG A 91 -5.96 -6.50 -15.83
CA ARG A 91 -6.24 -7.53 -16.85
C ARG A 91 -7.31 -8.52 -16.40
N GLY A 92 -7.21 -9.00 -15.15
CA GLY A 92 -8.20 -9.90 -14.57
C GLY A 92 -9.55 -9.23 -14.42
N PHE A 93 -9.55 -7.95 -14.05
CA PHE A 93 -10.75 -7.13 -13.93
C PHE A 93 -11.46 -6.93 -15.27
N GLU A 94 -10.74 -6.62 -16.35
CA GLU A 94 -11.30 -6.45 -17.70
C GLU A 94 -11.97 -7.73 -18.21
N ILE A 95 -11.33 -8.89 -18.02
CA ILE A 95 -11.90 -10.19 -18.37
C ILE A 95 -13.17 -10.46 -17.56
N TRP A 96 -13.15 -10.19 -16.25
CA TRP A 96 -14.32 -10.36 -15.40
C TRP A 96 -15.50 -9.46 -15.83
N GLN A 97 -15.22 -8.21 -16.22
CA GLN A 97 -16.25 -7.30 -16.76
C GLN A 97 -16.81 -7.80 -18.10
N TYR A 98 -15.96 -8.35 -18.97
CA TYR A 98 -16.40 -8.91 -20.24
C TYR A 98 -17.42 -10.03 -20.05
N PHE A 99 -17.27 -10.86 -19.01
CA PHE A 99 -18.24 -11.92 -18.66
C PHE A 99 -19.45 -11.42 -17.84
N GLY A 100 -19.74 -10.11 -17.83
CA GLY A 100 -20.91 -9.54 -17.18
C GLY A 100 -20.70 -9.13 -15.72
N GLY A 101 -19.45 -9.08 -15.25
CA GLY A 101 -19.11 -8.58 -13.92
C GLY A 101 -19.49 -7.11 -13.74
N ALA A 102 -20.45 -6.83 -12.86
CA ALA A 102 -20.86 -5.48 -12.52
C ALA A 102 -19.96 -4.90 -11.41
N PRO A 103 -19.15 -3.85 -11.69
CA PRO A 103 -18.26 -3.27 -10.69
C PRO A 103 -19.04 -2.76 -9.47
N ARG A 104 -18.44 -2.93 -8.28
CA ARG A 104 -18.97 -2.40 -7.03
C ARG A 104 -18.06 -1.31 -6.49
N ASN A 105 -18.68 -0.26 -5.98
CA ASN A 105 -17.97 0.90 -5.47
C ASN A 105 -17.36 0.58 -4.09
N GLY A 106 -16.03 0.50 -4.04
CA GLY A 106 -15.27 0.27 -2.81
C GLY A 106 -15.00 1.54 -1.98
N VAL A 107 -15.38 2.73 -2.48
CA VAL A 107 -15.03 4.02 -1.84
C VAL A 107 -15.53 4.10 -0.41
N LEU A 108 -16.73 3.59 -0.12
CA LEU A 108 -17.28 3.62 1.23
C LEU A 108 -16.38 2.86 2.22
N VAL A 109 -15.86 1.69 1.82
CA VAL A 109 -14.96 0.89 2.66
C VAL A 109 -13.65 1.64 2.89
N VAL A 110 -13.12 2.31 1.85
CA VAL A 110 -11.90 3.10 1.95
C VAL A 110 -12.08 4.29 2.89
N VAL A 111 -13.20 5.00 2.81
CA VAL A 111 -13.51 6.15 3.68
C VAL A 111 -13.65 5.71 5.13
N LEU A 112 -14.38 4.61 5.39
CA LEU A 112 -14.50 4.06 6.75
C LEU A 112 -13.14 3.59 7.28
N GLY A 113 -12.32 2.97 6.43
CA GLY A 113 -10.95 2.59 6.76
C GLY A 113 -10.08 3.79 7.12
N MET A 114 -10.14 4.86 6.33
CA MET A 114 -9.42 6.12 6.59
C MET A 114 -9.79 6.72 7.95
N LEU A 115 -11.09 6.75 8.29
CA LEU A 115 -11.55 7.23 9.60
C LEU A 115 -11.12 6.30 10.75
N ALA A 116 -10.92 5.02 10.46
CA ALA A 116 -10.41 4.04 11.42
C ALA A 116 -8.88 4.09 11.61
N THR A 117 -8.14 4.68 10.67
CA THR A 117 -6.67 4.83 10.72
C THR A 117 -6.13 5.31 12.07
N PRO A 118 -6.64 6.39 12.71
CA PRO A 118 -6.12 6.84 14.00
C PRO A 118 -6.33 5.81 15.13
N PHE A 119 -7.36 4.97 15.06
CA PHE A 119 -7.60 3.93 16.06
C PHE A 119 -6.68 2.73 15.88
N VAL A 120 -6.33 2.41 14.63
CA VAL A 120 -5.48 1.25 14.28
C VAL A 120 -4.00 1.59 14.39
N LEU A 121 -3.59 2.74 13.82
CA LEU A 121 -2.18 3.17 13.79
C LEU A 121 -1.80 4.04 14.99
N GLY A 122 -2.76 4.68 15.66
CA GLY A 122 -2.49 5.53 16.84
C GLY A 122 -1.69 4.82 17.95
N PRO A 123 -2.01 3.56 18.31
CA PRO A 123 -1.20 2.80 19.28
C PRO A 123 0.24 2.52 18.84
N LEU A 124 0.52 2.57 17.54
CA LEU A 124 1.84 2.32 16.97
C LEU A 124 2.65 3.60 16.77
N GLN A 125 2.07 4.76 17.08
CA GLN A 125 2.69 6.07 16.84
C GLN A 125 4.05 6.16 17.55
N GLY A 126 5.10 6.52 16.80
CA GLY A 126 6.49 6.53 17.28
C GLY A 126 7.26 5.22 17.08
N SER A 127 6.61 4.15 16.60
CA SER A 127 7.25 2.89 16.22
C SER A 127 7.63 2.85 14.74
N ILE A 128 8.62 2.02 14.39
CA ILE A 128 8.94 1.71 12.99
C ILE A 128 7.73 1.15 12.22
N TYR A 129 6.85 0.41 12.92
CA TYR A 129 5.66 -0.16 12.30
C TYR A 129 4.69 0.92 11.81
N TRP A 130 4.64 2.07 12.48
CA TRP A 130 3.82 3.19 12.04
C TRP A 130 4.33 3.77 10.72
N LEU A 131 5.63 4.01 10.58
CA LEU A 131 6.25 4.48 9.33
C LEU A 131 6.05 3.51 8.15
N VAL A 132 6.03 2.21 8.44
CA VAL A 132 5.88 1.16 7.42
C VAL A 132 4.42 1.03 6.99
N LEU A 133 3.47 1.12 7.92
CA LEU A 133 2.05 0.84 7.69
C LEU A 133 1.21 2.06 7.31
N GLU A 134 1.63 3.27 7.66
CA GLU A 134 1.08 4.54 7.13
C GLU A 134 1.27 4.65 5.61
#